data_AF-A0A9N9TV06-F1
#
_entry.id   AF-A0A9N9TV06-F1
#
_cell.length_a   1.000
_cell.length_b   1.000
_cell.length_c   1.000
_cell.angle_alpha   90.00
_cell.angle_beta   90.00
_cell.angle_gamma   90.00
#
_symmetry.space_group_name_H-M   'P 1'
#
loop_
_entity.id
_entity.type
_entity.pdbx_description
1 polymer ?
#
loop_
_entity_poly.entity_id
_entity_poly.type
_entity_poly.pdbx_seq_one_letter_code
_entity_poly.pdbx_strand_id
1 'polypeptide(L)'
;MDDSRTVFCGNVSDKVTEELLYELFVQAAPLERVKIPTDREGRKSNFAFVTFKHEESVEYVQRLLNGIRLYDKSLLIKPRHSNSNRLTEALPSNEHQVVAVASRSQATSNSFAKTHGIPVAYEGYNALATDKNVAVVYVGVLNPQHYEVVKLLLEAGKHVLCEKPFTLNEKQTRKLVDLAKEKKLFIMEAVWSRFFPVYHEMRRMIDSGVIGDVRQVTVDFSVPINDVERVNKKELGGGVILDLGVYMLQFQQYVFRGLTPTKVAVNGILNNDGVDKCAAAILTYSDDKMAIVSCSAIISTPCEAKVYGTKGSISIPYFWCPTSLKLNDEVKEFALIENKGNFNYKNSAGLAYQAQEVRKCIMEGKIESPIITHNETIQLAGLMDKMRAEIGVVYPADGQDFD
;
A
#
# COMPACT_ATOMS: atom_id res chain seq x y z
N MET A 1 22.22 9.38 17.14
CA MET A 1 22.94 10.57 16.65
C MET A 1 24.08 10.22 15.69
N ASP A 2 24.34 8.95 15.36
CA ASP A 2 25.53 8.57 14.55
C ASP A 2 25.20 8.05 13.13
N ASP A 3 23.91 7.84 12.81
CA ASP A 3 23.50 7.14 11.59
C ASP A 3 23.81 7.93 10.30
N SER A 4 23.67 9.26 10.30
CA SER A 4 23.87 10.08 9.07
C SER A 4 25.32 10.07 8.55
N ARG A 5 26.30 9.79 9.41
CA ARG A 5 27.73 9.72 9.06
C ARG A 5 28.24 8.30 8.89
N THR A 6 27.35 7.30 8.89
CA THR A 6 27.74 5.90 8.83
C THR A 6 27.27 5.25 7.55
N VAL A 7 28.07 4.33 7.01
CA VAL A 7 27.64 3.37 5.99
C VAL A 7 27.53 1.97 6.56
N PHE A 8 26.54 1.23 6.08
CA PHE A 8 26.51 -0.22 6.11
C PHE A 8 27.38 -0.75 4.96
N CYS A 9 28.37 -1.58 5.30
CA CYS A 9 29.20 -2.31 4.36
C CYS A 9 28.83 -3.80 4.44
N GLY A 10 28.00 -4.27 3.51
CA GLY A 10 27.55 -5.65 3.43
C GLY A 10 28.42 -6.52 2.54
N ASN A 11 28.17 -7.84 2.62
CA ASN A 11 28.86 -8.87 1.84
C ASN A 11 30.38 -8.94 2.14
N VAL A 12 30.73 -8.68 3.39
CA VAL A 12 32.10 -8.77 3.90
C VAL A 12 32.50 -10.25 3.99
N SER A 13 33.67 -10.58 3.43
CA SER A 13 34.25 -11.94 3.51
C SER A 13 34.74 -12.23 4.93
N ASP A 14 34.71 -13.49 5.34
CA ASP A 14 35.19 -13.93 6.66
C ASP A 14 36.69 -13.67 6.89
N LYS A 15 37.43 -13.53 5.78
CA LYS A 15 38.85 -13.14 5.76
C LYS A 15 39.10 -11.66 6.04
N VAL A 16 38.07 -10.82 6.03
CA VAL A 16 38.20 -9.37 6.19
C VAL A 16 38.20 -9.00 7.68
N THR A 17 39.12 -8.11 8.08
CA THR A 17 39.22 -7.58 9.44
C THR A 17 38.76 -6.12 9.52
N GLU A 18 38.53 -5.62 10.74
CA GLU A 18 38.18 -4.21 10.96
C GLU A 18 39.32 -3.29 10.51
N GLU A 19 40.57 -3.69 10.73
CA GLU A 19 41.76 -2.95 10.29
C GLU A 19 41.82 -2.86 8.76
N LEU A 20 41.54 -3.96 8.05
CA LEU A 20 41.55 -3.95 6.59
C LEU A 20 40.46 -3.04 6.01
N LEU A 21 39.26 -3.05 6.61
CA LEU A 21 38.21 -2.11 6.23
C LEU A 21 38.56 -0.67 6.59
N TYR A 22 39.25 -0.44 7.71
CA TYR A 22 39.74 0.88 8.06
C TYR A 22 40.71 1.40 7.00
N GLU A 23 41.71 0.60 6.63
CA GLU A 23 42.69 0.93 5.59
C GLU A 23 42.03 1.19 4.24
N LEU A 24 41.01 0.41 3.85
CA LEU A 24 40.30 0.63 2.59
C LEU A 24 39.49 1.94 2.60
N PHE A 25 38.74 2.19 3.66
CA PHE A 25 37.79 3.30 3.70
C PHE A 25 38.46 4.64 4.02
N VAL A 26 39.60 4.64 4.73
CA VAL A 26 40.35 5.88 5.04
C VAL A 26 40.96 6.51 3.78
N GLN A 27 41.22 5.73 2.73
CA GLN A 27 41.65 6.25 1.42
C GLN A 27 40.57 7.09 0.73
N ALA A 28 39.30 6.84 1.06
CA ALA A 28 38.17 7.52 0.44
C ALA A 28 37.73 8.74 1.26
N ALA A 29 37.67 8.65 2.59
CA ALA A 29 37.30 9.76 3.45
C ALA A 29 37.77 9.61 4.91
N PRO A 30 37.93 10.71 5.68
CA PRO A 30 38.35 10.63 7.08
C PRO A 30 37.40 9.80 7.96
N LEU A 31 37.95 8.76 8.60
CA LEU A 31 37.20 7.83 9.46
C LEU A 31 37.17 8.27 10.92
N GLU A 32 36.08 7.90 11.59
CA GLU A 32 35.94 7.92 13.05
C GLU A 32 36.03 6.51 13.62
N ARG A 33 35.29 5.55 13.05
CA ARG A 33 35.27 4.16 13.54
C ARG A 33 34.87 3.16 12.46
N VAL A 34 35.45 1.96 12.51
CA VAL A 34 34.98 0.77 11.80
C VAL A 34 34.58 -0.29 12.83
N LYS A 35 33.49 -1.03 12.58
CA LYS A 35 33.05 -2.12 13.45
C LYS A 35 32.42 -3.27 12.65
N ILE A 36 32.92 -4.48 12.82
CA ILE A 36 32.31 -5.74 12.39
C ILE A 36 31.64 -6.37 13.61
N PRO A 37 30.29 -6.39 13.67
CA PRO A 37 29.60 -7.00 14.80
C PRO A 37 29.91 -8.49 14.92
N THR A 38 30.04 -8.98 16.15
CA THR A 38 30.12 -10.41 16.46
C THR A 38 28.82 -10.90 17.08
N ASP A 39 28.46 -12.16 16.82
CA ASP A 39 27.34 -12.82 17.49
C ASP A 39 27.70 -13.22 18.94
N ARG A 40 26.73 -13.78 19.67
CA ARG A 40 26.91 -14.24 21.07
C ARG A 40 27.95 -15.36 21.21
N GLU A 41 28.30 -16.02 20.11
CA GLU A 41 29.27 -17.11 20.03
C GLU A 41 30.65 -16.62 19.53
N GLY A 42 30.81 -15.30 19.34
CA GLY A 42 32.05 -14.66 18.92
C GLY A 42 32.32 -14.71 17.40
N ARG A 43 31.38 -15.19 16.59
CA ARG A 43 31.55 -15.25 15.13
C ARG A 43 31.29 -13.89 14.51
N LYS A 44 32.16 -13.49 13.57
CA LYS A 44 32.03 -12.23 12.84
C LYS A 44 30.83 -12.25 11.90
N SER A 45 30.12 -11.12 11.84
CA SER A 45 29.07 -10.90 10.84
C SER A 45 29.67 -10.73 9.45
N ASN A 46 28.86 -11.00 8.42
CA ASN A 46 29.22 -10.76 7.01
C ASN A 46 29.00 -9.29 6.58
N PHE A 47 29.02 -8.36 7.54
CA PHE A 47 28.86 -6.93 7.31
C PHE A 47 29.59 -6.12 8.36
N ALA A 48 29.85 -4.85 8.05
CA ALA A 48 30.49 -3.89 8.92
C ALA A 48 29.73 -2.55 8.91
N PHE A 49 29.97 -1.74 9.93
CA PHE A 49 29.58 -0.34 9.97
C PHE A 49 30.82 0.53 9.96
N VAL A 50 30.82 1.52 9.07
CA VAL A 50 31.93 2.47 8.93
C VAL A 50 31.39 3.87 9.16
N THR A 51 31.84 4.52 10.24
CA THR A 51 31.45 5.89 10.63
C THR A 51 32.55 6.85 10.22
N PHE A 52 32.20 7.89 9.48
CA PHE A 52 33.08 8.96 9.02
C PHE A 52 33.03 10.18 9.95
N LYS A 53 34.07 11.01 9.88
CA LYS A 53 34.08 12.29 10.61
C LYS A 53 33.02 13.28 10.07
N HIS A 54 32.74 13.24 8.77
CA HIS A 54 31.86 14.16 8.05
C HIS A 54 30.74 13.43 7.30
N GLU A 55 29.54 14.01 7.28
CA GLU A 55 28.34 13.42 6.66
C GLU A 55 28.46 13.31 5.14
N GLU A 56 29.07 14.31 4.50
CA GLU A 56 29.28 14.36 3.04
C GLU A 56 30.12 13.18 2.53
N SER A 57 30.91 12.56 3.40
CA SER A 57 31.72 11.37 3.10
C SER A 57 30.86 10.17 2.68
N VAL A 58 29.63 10.06 3.19
CA VAL A 58 28.79 8.86 3.02
C VAL A 58 28.41 8.66 1.56
N GLU A 59 27.94 9.71 0.88
CA GLU A 59 27.54 9.65 -0.53
C GLU A 59 28.75 9.43 -1.45
N TYR A 60 29.85 10.14 -1.17
CA TYR A 60 31.10 10.00 -1.93
C TYR A 60 31.66 8.57 -1.86
N VAL A 61 31.74 8.02 -0.64
CA VAL A 61 32.27 6.68 -0.42
C VAL A 61 31.35 5.61 -1.00
N GLN A 62 30.04 5.78 -0.91
CA GLN A 62 29.09 4.87 -1.56
C GLN A 62 29.35 4.78 -3.07
N ARG A 63 29.52 5.92 -3.75
CA ARG A 63 29.80 5.95 -5.19
C ARG A 63 31.13 5.30 -5.54
N LEU A 64 32.14 5.51 -4.72
CA LEU A 64 33.50 5.06 -5.00
C LEU A 64 33.71 3.57 -4.71
N LEU A 65 33.19 3.07 -3.58
CA LEU A 65 33.53 1.75 -3.06
C LEU A 65 32.45 0.68 -3.25
N ASN A 66 31.21 1.07 -3.61
CA ASN A 66 30.16 0.09 -3.84
C ASN A 66 30.48 -0.81 -5.05
N GLY A 67 30.42 -2.13 -4.85
CA GLY A 67 30.73 -3.12 -5.87
C GLY A 67 32.21 -3.49 -6.00
N ILE A 68 33.13 -2.78 -5.34
CA ILE A 68 34.55 -3.16 -5.33
C ILE A 68 34.70 -4.57 -4.74
N ARG A 69 35.51 -5.38 -5.42
CA ARG A 69 35.78 -6.74 -5.00
C ARG A 69 36.89 -6.76 -3.96
N LEU A 70 36.58 -7.29 -2.78
CA LEU A 70 37.52 -7.54 -1.70
C LEU A 70 37.52 -9.05 -1.41
N TYR A 71 38.65 -9.70 -1.72
CA TYR A 71 38.76 -11.16 -1.81
C TYR A 71 37.73 -11.77 -2.78
N ASP A 72 36.92 -12.70 -2.29
CA ASP A 72 35.94 -13.46 -3.05
C ASP A 72 34.61 -12.73 -3.25
N LYS A 73 34.39 -11.59 -2.58
CA LYS A 73 33.10 -10.89 -2.53
C LYS A 73 33.18 -9.44 -3.01
N SER A 74 32.12 -8.99 -3.68
CA SER A 74 31.90 -7.56 -3.96
C SER A 74 31.18 -6.90 -2.80
N LEU A 75 31.75 -5.81 -2.28
CA LEU A 75 31.18 -5.07 -1.15
C LEU A 75 29.89 -4.37 -1.55
N LEU A 76 28.90 -4.36 -0.65
CA LEU A 76 27.65 -3.63 -0.79
C LEU A 76 27.65 -2.43 0.16
N ILE A 77 27.83 -1.22 -0.35
CA ILE A 77 27.89 0.00 0.45
C ILE A 77 26.56 0.73 0.38
N LYS A 78 25.96 0.98 1.55
CA LYS A 78 24.70 1.72 1.68
C LYS A 78 24.81 2.73 2.82
N PRO A 79 24.28 3.96 2.68
CA PRO A 79 24.12 4.86 3.80
C PRO A 79 23.32 4.19 4.91
N ARG A 80 23.75 4.39 6.15
CA ARG A 80 23.01 3.94 7.33
C ARG A 80 21.98 5.01 7.68
N HIS A 81 20.95 5.20 6.87
CA HIS A 81 19.90 6.14 7.24
C HIS A 81 19.09 5.61 8.43
N SER A 82 18.75 6.49 9.38
CA SER A 82 17.53 6.28 10.16
C SER A 82 16.37 6.24 9.17
N ASN A 83 15.69 5.11 9.10
CA ASN A 83 14.63 4.79 8.13
C ASN A 83 13.53 5.86 8.06
N SER A 84 13.72 6.96 7.33
CA SER A 84 12.62 7.87 7.08
C SER A 84 11.91 7.43 5.79
N ASN A 85 10.97 6.47 5.90
CA ASN A 85 9.93 6.37 4.86
C ASN A 85 9.17 7.69 4.93
N ARG A 86 9.42 8.60 4.00
CA ARG A 86 8.71 9.87 3.95
C ARG A 86 7.98 9.93 2.63
N LEU A 87 6.82 9.28 2.60
CA LEU A 87 5.78 9.61 1.63
C LEU A 87 5.53 11.13 1.60
N THR A 88 5.72 11.80 2.74
CA THR A 88 5.67 13.26 2.89
C THR A 88 6.74 14.03 2.12
N GLU A 89 7.85 13.42 1.69
CA GLU A 89 8.83 14.11 0.82
C GLU A 89 8.34 14.25 -0.62
N ALA A 90 7.38 13.40 -1.05
CA ALA A 90 6.71 13.55 -2.35
C ALA A 90 5.57 14.58 -2.31
N LEU A 91 5.26 15.16 -1.15
CA LEU A 91 4.16 16.10 -0.95
C LEU A 91 4.68 17.44 -0.43
N PRO A 92 4.18 18.60 -0.91
CA PRO A 92 4.63 19.89 -0.42
C PRO A 92 4.33 20.07 1.08
N SER A 93 5.32 20.47 1.88
CA SER A 93 5.20 20.58 3.35
C SER A 93 4.29 21.73 3.82
N ASN A 94 4.04 22.71 2.97
CA ASN A 94 3.04 23.76 3.19
C ASN A 94 1.60 23.26 2.95
N GLU A 95 1.44 22.10 2.31
CA GLU A 95 0.15 21.51 1.97
C GLU A 95 -0.17 20.27 2.82
N HIS A 96 0.86 19.49 3.18
CA HIS A 96 0.74 18.24 3.90
C HIS A 96 1.74 18.17 5.06
N GLN A 97 1.23 17.95 6.27
CA GLN A 97 2.06 17.79 7.47
C GLN A 97 1.56 16.59 8.28
N VAL A 98 2.48 15.69 8.64
CA VAL A 98 2.19 14.61 9.58
C VAL A 98 2.52 15.11 10.98
N VAL A 99 1.48 15.55 11.69
CA VAL A 99 1.62 16.22 13.00
C VAL A 99 1.56 15.24 14.17
N ALA A 100 0.94 14.08 14.01
CA ALA A 100 0.79 13.09 15.08
C ALA A 100 0.74 11.65 14.55
N VAL A 101 1.09 10.70 15.41
CA VAL A 101 0.90 9.25 15.19
C VAL A 101 0.37 8.59 16.45
N ALA A 102 -0.44 7.54 16.29
CA ALA A 102 -0.96 6.76 17.40
C ALA A 102 -0.88 5.25 17.13
N SER A 103 -0.70 4.48 18.20
CA SER A 103 -0.74 3.02 18.18
C SER A 103 -1.20 2.51 19.55
N ARG A 104 -1.39 1.20 19.70
CA ARG A 104 -1.88 0.60 20.96
C ARG A 104 -0.90 0.68 22.13
N SER A 105 0.36 1.06 21.89
CA SER A 105 1.37 1.21 22.94
C SER A 105 2.17 2.49 22.72
N GLN A 106 2.43 3.23 23.81
CA GLN A 106 3.25 4.43 23.74
C GLN A 106 4.65 4.15 23.18
N ALA A 107 5.22 2.98 23.47
CA ALA A 107 6.56 2.61 23.03
C ALA A 107 6.65 2.50 21.50
N THR A 108 5.68 1.85 20.86
CA THR A 108 5.62 1.72 19.39
C THR A 108 5.35 3.07 18.72
N SER A 109 4.47 3.89 19.30
CA SER A 109 4.21 5.25 18.80
C SER A 109 5.45 6.13 18.86
N ASN A 110 6.18 6.12 19.98
CA ASN A 110 7.43 6.88 20.14
C ASN A 110 8.51 6.42 19.14
N SER A 111 8.65 5.10 18.96
CA SER A 111 9.61 4.54 18.00
C SER A 111 9.30 4.98 16.56
N PHE A 112 8.03 4.90 16.16
CA PHE A 112 7.59 5.33 14.83
C PHE A 112 7.76 6.84 14.65
N ALA A 113 7.32 7.64 15.62
CA ALA A 113 7.44 9.09 15.57
C ALA A 113 8.89 9.54 15.43
N LYS A 114 9.80 8.95 16.20
CA LYS A 114 11.25 9.20 16.08
C LYS A 114 11.79 8.83 14.71
N THR A 115 11.38 7.68 14.17
CA THR A 115 11.83 7.15 12.89
C THR A 115 11.43 8.06 11.72
N HIS A 116 10.20 8.59 11.76
CA HIS A 116 9.65 9.41 10.68
C HIS A 116 9.78 10.92 10.90
N GLY A 117 10.18 11.36 12.09
CA GLY A 117 10.27 12.79 12.45
C GLY A 117 8.91 13.42 12.73
N ILE A 118 7.98 12.66 13.32
CA ILE A 118 6.62 13.12 13.66
C ILE A 118 6.68 13.75 15.08
N PRO A 119 6.15 14.96 15.28
CA PRO A 119 6.37 15.69 16.53
C PRO A 119 5.57 15.13 17.72
N VAL A 120 4.43 14.49 17.47
CA VAL A 120 3.54 14.00 18.54
C VAL A 120 3.25 12.50 18.39
N ALA A 121 3.31 11.77 19.51
CA ALA A 121 3.08 10.32 19.56
C ALA A 121 2.11 9.97 20.71
N TYR A 122 1.04 9.25 20.38
CA TYR A 122 0.00 8.88 21.33
C TYR A 122 -0.10 7.37 21.56
N GLU A 123 -0.42 6.97 22.78
CA GLU A 123 -0.98 5.66 23.09
C GLU A 123 -2.50 5.68 22.96
N GLY A 124 -3.04 4.72 22.21
CA GLY A 124 -4.46 4.65 21.89
C GLY A 124 -4.91 5.71 20.88
N TYR A 125 -6.10 5.51 20.33
CA TYR A 125 -6.61 6.35 19.24
C TYR A 125 -7.44 7.54 19.73
N ASN A 126 -7.95 7.50 20.98
CA ASN A 126 -8.75 8.59 21.55
C ASN A 126 -7.98 9.92 21.61
N ALA A 127 -6.71 9.88 22.05
CA ALA A 127 -5.89 11.09 22.14
C ALA A 127 -5.69 11.73 20.76
N LEU A 128 -5.41 10.93 19.73
CA LEU A 128 -5.33 11.38 18.34
C LEU A 128 -6.66 11.94 17.83
N ALA A 129 -7.78 11.29 18.15
CA ALA A 129 -9.12 11.72 17.77
C ALA A 129 -9.48 13.09 18.35
N THR A 130 -9.00 13.40 19.56
CA THR A 130 -9.28 14.68 20.24
C THR A 130 -8.25 15.79 19.97
N ASP A 131 -7.13 15.50 19.29
CA ASP A 131 -6.10 16.50 19.00
C ASP A 131 -6.61 17.53 18.00
N LYS A 132 -6.70 18.79 18.42
CA LYS A 132 -7.19 19.90 17.58
C LYS A 132 -6.27 20.24 16.42
N ASN A 133 -5.01 19.82 16.45
CA ASN A 133 -4.05 20.05 15.37
C ASN A 133 -4.19 19.04 14.22
N VAL A 134 -4.95 17.97 14.42
CA VAL A 134 -5.16 16.92 13.42
C VAL A 134 -6.44 17.21 12.62
N ALA A 135 -6.32 17.46 11.32
CA ALA A 135 -7.49 17.69 10.45
C ALA A 135 -8.06 16.41 9.83
N VAL A 136 -7.17 15.52 9.40
CA VAL A 136 -7.49 14.25 8.72
C VAL A 136 -6.61 13.15 9.28
N VAL A 137 -7.18 11.94 9.42
CA VAL A 137 -6.46 10.77 9.91
C VAL A 137 -6.39 9.69 8.83
N TYR A 138 -5.19 9.17 8.60
CA TYR A 138 -4.97 7.95 7.83
C TYR A 138 -5.08 6.74 8.76
N VAL A 139 -6.05 5.87 8.51
CA VAL A 139 -6.29 4.64 9.29
C VAL A 139 -5.67 3.46 8.56
N GLY A 140 -4.52 3.00 9.07
CA GLY A 140 -3.78 1.83 8.55
C GLY A 140 -3.64 0.70 9.57
N VAL A 141 -4.69 0.47 10.37
CA VAL A 141 -4.75 -0.65 11.33
C VAL A 141 -5.10 -1.96 10.59
N LEU A 142 -5.28 -3.09 11.29
CA LEU A 142 -5.70 -4.33 10.62
C LEU A 142 -7.19 -4.29 10.28
N ASN A 143 -7.60 -5.05 9.25
CA ASN A 143 -8.96 -5.05 8.70
C ASN A 143 -10.09 -5.07 9.76
N PRO A 144 -10.05 -5.93 10.82
CA PRO A 144 -11.13 -5.99 11.80
C PRO A 144 -11.27 -4.73 12.66
N GLN A 145 -10.25 -3.88 12.70
CA GLN A 145 -10.20 -2.69 13.54
C GLN A 145 -10.63 -1.42 12.78
N HIS A 146 -10.75 -1.46 11.45
CA HIS A 146 -11.11 -0.29 10.64
C HIS A 146 -12.42 0.34 11.14
N TYR A 147 -13.47 -0.46 11.32
CA TYR A 147 -14.80 0.05 11.68
C TYR A 147 -14.80 0.90 12.96
N GLU A 148 -14.33 0.34 14.07
CA GLU A 148 -14.32 1.03 15.37
C GLU A 148 -13.41 2.25 15.38
N VAL A 149 -12.24 2.18 14.72
CA VAL A 149 -11.30 3.31 14.67
C VAL A 149 -11.85 4.44 13.80
N VAL A 150 -12.42 4.14 12.63
CA VAL A 150 -13.02 5.15 11.76
C VAL A 150 -14.23 5.78 12.45
N LYS A 151 -15.09 4.98 13.09
CA LYS A 151 -16.24 5.49 13.86
C LYS A 151 -15.81 6.48 14.93
N LEU A 152 -14.84 6.11 15.77
CA LEU A 152 -14.27 6.99 16.81
C LEU A 152 -13.79 8.33 16.24
N LEU A 153 -13.08 8.29 15.12
CA LEU A 153 -12.53 9.49 14.48
C LEU A 153 -13.62 10.40 13.92
N LEU A 154 -14.66 9.82 13.31
CA LEU A 154 -15.81 10.57 12.80
C LEU A 154 -16.64 11.19 13.93
N GLU A 155 -16.87 10.45 15.01
CA GLU A 155 -17.55 10.97 16.21
C GLU A 155 -16.80 12.18 16.81
N ALA A 156 -15.47 12.16 16.74
CA ALA A 156 -14.59 13.25 17.16
C ALA A 156 -14.41 14.39 16.12
N GLY A 157 -15.10 14.33 14.98
CA GLY A 157 -15.08 15.40 13.98
C GLY A 157 -13.88 15.38 13.03
N LYS A 158 -13.23 14.23 12.82
CA LYS A 158 -12.06 14.10 11.93
C LYS A 158 -12.45 13.61 10.55
N HIS A 159 -11.83 14.17 9.52
CA HIS A 159 -11.82 13.55 8.19
C HIS A 159 -11.00 12.26 8.21
N VAL A 160 -11.34 11.28 7.37
CA VAL A 160 -10.67 9.97 7.39
C VAL A 160 -10.31 9.47 6.00
N LEU A 161 -9.06 9.05 5.83
CA LEU A 161 -8.62 8.16 4.76
C LEU A 161 -8.38 6.78 5.37
N CYS A 162 -9.18 5.77 5.02
CA CYS A 162 -9.06 4.43 5.60
C CYS A 162 -8.47 3.44 4.60
N GLU A 163 -7.52 2.62 5.04
CA GLU A 163 -6.95 1.55 4.22
C GLU A 163 -8.00 0.57 3.70
N LYS A 164 -7.66 -0.08 2.59
CA LYS A 164 -8.48 -1.10 1.95
C LYS A 164 -8.28 -2.46 2.61
N PRO A 165 -9.31 -3.33 2.65
CA PRO A 165 -10.71 -3.02 2.35
C PRO A 165 -11.26 -2.06 3.42
N PHE A 166 -12.19 -1.17 3.02
CA PHE A 166 -12.70 -0.12 3.92
C PHE A 166 -13.16 -0.66 5.27
N THR A 167 -13.94 -1.73 5.27
CA THR A 167 -14.38 -2.49 6.45
C THR A 167 -14.49 -3.98 6.10
N LEU A 168 -14.84 -4.82 7.07
CA LEU A 168 -14.95 -6.27 6.82
C LEU A 168 -16.17 -6.65 5.99
N ASN A 169 -17.24 -5.84 6.02
CA ASN A 169 -18.46 -6.06 5.26
C ASN A 169 -19.19 -4.76 4.88
N GLU A 170 -20.19 -4.90 4.01
CA GLU A 170 -21.03 -3.83 3.50
C GLU A 170 -21.81 -3.11 4.62
N LYS A 171 -22.30 -3.84 5.62
CA LYS A 171 -23.07 -3.26 6.74
C LYS A 171 -22.24 -2.22 7.50
N GLN A 172 -21.01 -2.57 7.85
CA GLN A 172 -20.06 -1.66 8.50
C GLN A 172 -19.75 -0.46 7.61
N THR A 173 -19.51 -0.68 6.31
CA THR A 173 -19.23 0.39 5.35
C THR A 173 -20.38 1.40 5.30
N ARG A 174 -21.63 0.93 5.18
CA ARG A 174 -22.82 1.80 5.12
C ARG A 174 -22.95 2.65 6.38
N LYS A 175 -22.77 2.06 7.56
CA LYS A 175 -22.86 2.78 8.83
C LYS A 175 -21.85 3.93 8.94
N LEU A 176 -20.60 3.70 8.52
CA LEU A 176 -19.58 4.77 8.51
C LEU A 176 -19.88 5.84 7.46
N VAL A 177 -20.38 5.47 6.29
CA VAL A 177 -20.83 6.42 5.26
C VAL A 177 -21.96 7.30 5.78
N ASP A 178 -22.96 6.72 6.43
CA ASP A 178 -24.09 7.45 6.98
C ASP A 178 -23.65 8.40 8.10
N LEU A 179 -22.78 7.93 9.00
CA LEU A 179 -22.18 8.76 10.05
C LEU A 179 -21.37 9.93 9.48
N ALA A 180 -20.55 9.69 8.45
CA ALA A 180 -19.77 10.75 7.80
C ALA A 180 -20.67 11.80 7.14
N LYS A 181 -21.78 11.39 6.52
CA LYS A 181 -22.79 12.29 5.95
C LYS A 181 -23.48 13.12 7.03
N GLU A 182 -23.89 12.50 8.13
CA GLU A 182 -24.49 13.19 9.28
C GLU A 182 -23.55 14.26 9.84
N LYS A 183 -22.27 13.90 10.03
CA LYS A 183 -21.24 14.78 10.57
C LYS A 183 -20.67 15.78 9.55
N LYS A 184 -21.03 15.63 8.26
CA LYS A 184 -20.48 16.39 7.12
C LYS A 184 -18.95 16.30 7.04
N LEU A 185 -18.42 15.10 7.25
CA LEU A 185 -16.98 14.83 7.22
C LEU A 185 -16.61 14.08 5.94
N PHE A 186 -15.46 14.46 5.36
CA PHE A 186 -14.83 13.67 4.32
C PHE A 186 -14.40 12.29 4.83
N ILE A 187 -14.82 11.24 4.11
CA ILE A 187 -14.24 9.89 4.21
C ILE A 187 -13.95 9.32 2.83
N MET A 188 -12.88 8.53 2.75
CA MET A 188 -12.49 7.83 1.53
C MET A 188 -11.83 6.49 1.84
N GLU A 189 -12.17 5.45 1.08
CA GLU A 189 -11.44 4.19 1.04
C GLU A 189 -10.16 4.36 0.22
N ALA A 190 -9.02 3.92 0.75
CA ALA A 190 -7.69 4.07 0.15
C ALA A 190 -7.43 3.05 -0.98
N VAL A 191 -8.31 3.02 -1.99
CA VAL A 191 -8.08 2.28 -3.24
C VAL A 191 -7.13 3.09 -4.12
N TRP A 192 -5.89 3.19 -3.66
CA TRP A 192 -4.82 4.01 -4.22
C TRP A 192 -4.59 3.83 -5.73
N SER A 193 -4.89 2.65 -6.28
CA SER A 193 -4.75 2.33 -7.71
C SER A 193 -5.46 3.34 -8.61
N ARG A 194 -6.67 3.79 -8.23
CA ARG A 194 -7.50 4.68 -9.05
C ARG A 194 -6.92 6.08 -9.27
N PHE A 195 -5.93 6.46 -8.46
CA PHE A 195 -5.31 7.78 -8.50
C PHE A 195 -4.02 7.79 -9.32
N PHE A 196 -3.55 6.62 -9.80
CA PHE A 196 -2.42 6.58 -10.71
C PHE A 196 -2.83 7.18 -12.07
N PRO A 197 -1.94 7.97 -12.72
CA PRO A 197 -2.19 8.54 -14.05
C PRO A 197 -2.66 7.52 -15.10
N VAL A 198 -2.22 6.27 -14.98
CA VAL A 198 -2.61 5.16 -15.84
C VAL A 198 -4.12 4.91 -15.82
N TYR A 199 -4.79 4.99 -14.65
CA TYR A 199 -6.25 4.79 -14.55
C TYR A 199 -7.01 5.92 -15.23
N HIS A 200 -6.54 7.16 -15.08
CA HIS A 200 -7.11 8.32 -15.75
C HIS A 200 -6.98 8.20 -17.28
N GLU A 201 -5.82 7.76 -17.77
CA GLU A 201 -5.63 7.53 -19.21
C GLU A 201 -6.51 6.38 -19.72
N MET A 202 -6.57 5.26 -18.99
CA MET A 202 -7.45 4.14 -19.35
C MET A 202 -8.89 4.63 -19.49
N ARG A 203 -9.38 5.43 -18.53
CA ARG A 203 -10.73 5.98 -18.58
C ARG A 203 -10.92 6.90 -19.78
N ARG A 204 -9.98 7.82 -20.03
CA ARG A 204 -9.99 8.70 -21.21
C ARG A 204 -10.03 7.90 -22.52
N MET A 205 -9.27 6.81 -22.62
CA MET A 205 -9.25 5.93 -23.79
C MET A 205 -10.60 5.22 -23.99
N ILE A 206 -11.17 4.65 -22.93
CA ILE A 206 -12.51 4.03 -22.96
C ILE A 206 -13.55 5.06 -23.42
N ASP A 207 -13.57 6.25 -22.81
CA ASP A 207 -14.54 7.30 -23.11
C ASP A 207 -14.39 7.86 -24.54
N SER A 208 -13.17 7.87 -25.08
CA SER A 208 -12.92 8.28 -26.48
C SER A 208 -13.41 7.25 -27.52
N GLY A 209 -13.74 6.03 -27.10
CA GLY A 209 -14.14 4.95 -28.00
C GLY A 209 -13.00 4.37 -28.85
N VAL A 210 -11.74 4.61 -28.49
CA VAL A 210 -10.57 4.13 -29.26
C VAL A 210 -10.53 2.60 -29.36
N ILE A 211 -11.02 1.89 -28.35
CA ILE A 211 -11.19 0.42 -28.35
C ILE A 211 -12.61 -0.02 -28.72
N GLY A 212 -13.49 0.89 -29.16
CA GLY A 212 -14.90 0.59 -29.42
C GLY A 212 -15.72 0.34 -28.14
N ASP A 213 -16.80 -0.43 -28.26
CA ASP A 213 -17.64 -0.77 -27.10
C ASP A 213 -16.90 -1.79 -26.24
N VAL A 214 -16.72 -1.50 -24.95
CA VAL A 214 -16.13 -2.45 -24.01
C VAL A 214 -17.10 -3.62 -23.79
N ARG A 215 -16.61 -4.86 -23.96
CA ARG A 215 -17.38 -6.10 -23.80
C ARG A 215 -16.85 -6.98 -22.68
N GLN A 216 -15.55 -7.03 -22.49
CA GLN A 216 -14.95 -7.94 -21.51
C GLN A 216 -13.82 -7.30 -20.72
N VAL A 217 -13.75 -7.63 -19.43
CA VAL A 217 -12.62 -7.31 -18.56
C VAL A 217 -12.07 -8.61 -17.98
N THR A 218 -10.74 -8.75 -17.95
CA THR A 218 -10.07 -9.85 -17.24
C THR A 218 -9.07 -9.27 -16.26
N VAL A 219 -9.12 -9.68 -15.00
CA VAL A 219 -8.19 -9.19 -13.97
C VAL A 219 -7.69 -10.34 -13.13
N ASP A 220 -6.39 -10.47 -12.99
CA ASP A 220 -5.78 -11.45 -12.10
C ASP A 220 -4.80 -10.77 -11.16
N PHE A 221 -4.92 -11.06 -9.87
CA PHE A 221 -3.93 -10.67 -8.87
C PHE A 221 -3.56 -11.85 -7.99
N SER A 222 -2.49 -12.54 -8.38
CA SER A 222 -2.05 -13.76 -7.71
C SER A 222 -0.56 -13.69 -7.38
N VAL A 223 -0.25 -13.67 -6.08
CA VAL A 223 1.09 -13.58 -5.51
C VAL A 223 1.29 -14.59 -4.38
N PRO A 224 2.48 -15.20 -4.22
CA PRO A 224 2.72 -16.21 -3.19
C PRO A 224 2.90 -15.57 -1.81
N ILE A 225 1.79 -15.32 -1.11
CA ILE A 225 1.73 -14.70 0.23
C ILE A 225 1.03 -15.58 1.27
N ASN A 226 0.85 -16.87 0.97
CA ASN A 226 0.21 -17.84 1.86
C ASN A 226 1.05 -18.18 3.12
N ASP A 227 2.20 -17.54 3.35
CA ASP A 227 2.93 -17.63 4.63
C ASP A 227 2.75 -16.37 5.50
N VAL A 228 2.05 -15.36 4.99
CA VAL A 228 1.82 -14.09 5.70
C VAL A 228 0.64 -14.27 6.67
N GLU A 229 0.93 -14.19 7.97
CA GLU A 229 -0.05 -14.44 9.04
C GLU A 229 -1.34 -13.62 8.90
N ARG A 230 -1.24 -12.30 8.65
CA ARG A 230 -2.43 -11.42 8.47
C ARG A 230 -3.33 -11.81 7.29
N VAL A 231 -2.82 -12.58 6.32
CA VAL A 231 -3.59 -13.05 5.17
C VAL A 231 -4.25 -14.39 5.47
N ASN A 232 -3.61 -15.24 6.27
CA ASN A 232 -4.11 -16.60 6.54
C ASN A 232 -5.02 -16.72 7.75
N LYS A 233 -5.01 -15.72 8.64
CA LYS A 233 -5.72 -15.75 9.91
C LYS A 233 -7.07 -15.06 9.84
N LYS A 234 -8.12 -15.81 10.17
CA LYS A 234 -9.50 -15.35 10.23
C LYS A 234 -9.69 -14.25 11.27
N GLU A 235 -9.06 -14.39 12.44
CA GLU A 235 -9.13 -13.38 13.51
C GLU A 235 -8.47 -12.04 13.12
N LEU A 236 -7.61 -12.04 12.10
CA LEU A 236 -6.96 -10.84 11.58
C LEU A 236 -7.68 -10.27 10.34
N GLY A 237 -8.84 -10.82 9.97
CA GLY A 237 -9.57 -10.44 8.76
C GLY A 237 -8.84 -10.84 7.47
N GLY A 238 -8.11 -11.95 7.52
CA GLY A 238 -7.40 -12.54 6.38
C GLY A 238 -8.34 -13.16 5.34
N GLY A 239 -7.79 -13.57 4.21
CA GLY A 239 -8.52 -14.03 3.01
C GLY A 239 -8.09 -13.22 1.79
N VAL A 240 -7.85 -13.89 0.66
CA VAL A 240 -7.38 -13.21 -0.55
C VAL A 240 -8.43 -12.32 -1.20
N ILE A 241 -9.72 -12.58 -1.00
CA ILE A 241 -10.80 -11.70 -1.46
C ILE A 241 -10.65 -10.30 -0.84
N LEU A 242 -10.38 -10.22 0.47
CA LEU A 242 -10.20 -8.94 1.16
C LEU A 242 -8.82 -8.32 0.88
N ASP A 243 -7.76 -9.11 0.75
CA ASP A 243 -6.40 -8.57 0.58
C ASP A 243 -6.07 -8.18 -0.87
N LEU A 244 -6.32 -9.09 -1.81
CA LEU A 244 -6.01 -8.98 -3.24
C LEU A 244 -7.26 -8.74 -4.09
N GLY A 245 -8.37 -9.40 -3.74
CA GLY A 245 -9.63 -9.39 -4.46
C GLY A 245 -10.28 -8.01 -4.55
N VAL A 246 -10.08 -7.18 -3.53
CA VAL A 246 -10.47 -5.76 -3.54
C VAL A 246 -9.91 -5.02 -4.76
N TYR A 247 -8.69 -5.32 -5.21
CA TYR A 247 -8.09 -4.68 -6.39
C TYR A 247 -8.71 -5.17 -7.69
N MET A 248 -8.95 -6.47 -7.85
CA MET A 248 -9.59 -6.99 -9.07
C MET A 248 -11.04 -6.48 -9.19
N LEU A 249 -11.75 -6.39 -8.06
CA LEU A 249 -13.13 -5.95 -8.02
C LEU A 249 -13.26 -4.43 -8.25
N GLN A 250 -12.39 -3.62 -7.65
CA GLN A 250 -12.42 -2.18 -7.92
C GLN A 250 -12.04 -1.85 -9.37
N PHE A 251 -11.17 -2.65 -10.01
CA PHE A 251 -10.74 -2.40 -11.39
C PHE A 251 -11.91 -2.62 -12.35
N GLN A 252 -12.57 -3.77 -12.27
CA GLN A 252 -13.71 -4.08 -13.12
C GLN A 252 -14.89 -3.11 -12.86
N GLN A 253 -15.08 -2.69 -11.60
CA GLN A 253 -16.09 -1.68 -11.24
C GLN A 253 -15.75 -0.32 -11.85
N TYR A 254 -14.47 0.06 -11.91
CA TYR A 254 -14.03 1.31 -12.52
C TYR A 254 -14.23 1.34 -14.04
N VAL A 255 -14.03 0.20 -14.70
CA VAL A 255 -14.29 0.04 -16.15
C VAL A 255 -15.80 0.07 -16.43
N PHE A 256 -16.59 -0.73 -15.72
CA PHE A 256 -18.05 -0.82 -15.86
C PHE A 256 -18.83 0.12 -14.94
N ARG A 257 -18.21 1.25 -14.59
CA ARG A 257 -18.76 2.23 -13.64
C ARG A 257 -20.19 2.63 -14.01
N GLY A 258 -21.06 2.64 -13.00
CA GLY A 258 -22.49 2.93 -13.18
C GLY A 258 -23.35 1.69 -13.50
N LEU A 259 -22.74 0.53 -13.74
CA LEU A 259 -23.44 -0.74 -13.92
C LEU A 259 -23.38 -1.58 -12.65
N THR A 260 -24.37 -2.45 -12.47
CA THR A 260 -24.39 -3.48 -11.42
C THR A 260 -24.44 -4.86 -12.07
N PRO A 261 -23.66 -5.85 -11.59
CA PRO A 261 -23.73 -7.20 -12.14
C PRO A 261 -25.14 -7.79 -11.97
N THR A 262 -25.68 -8.37 -13.04
CA THR A 262 -26.94 -9.12 -13.04
C THR A 262 -26.75 -10.55 -12.55
N LYS A 263 -25.53 -11.11 -12.74
CA LYS A 263 -25.15 -12.44 -12.26
C LYS A 263 -23.71 -12.44 -11.79
N VAL A 264 -23.44 -13.16 -10.71
CA VAL A 264 -22.10 -13.39 -10.18
C VAL A 264 -21.97 -14.89 -9.90
N ALA A 265 -21.02 -15.56 -10.54
CA ALA A 265 -20.69 -16.96 -10.28
C ALA A 265 -19.30 -17.02 -9.67
N VAL A 266 -19.15 -17.70 -8.53
CA VAL A 266 -17.93 -17.65 -7.70
C VAL A 266 -17.46 -19.06 -7.39
N ASN A 267 -16.15 -19.25 -7.32
CA ASN A 267 -15.54 -20.46 -6.77
C ASN A 267 -14.23 -20.12 -6.05
N GLY A 268 -13.79 -20.96 -5.12
CA GLY A 268 -12.61 -20.68 -4.31
C GLY A 268 -12.12 -21.89 -3.51
N ILE A 269 -10.95 -21.73 -2.89
CA ILE A 269 -10.31 -22.74 -2.07
C ILE A 269 -9.96 -22.12 -0.73
N LEU A 270 -10.42 -22.74 0.36
CA LEU A 270 -10.17 -22.26 1.72
C LEU A 270 -8.91 -22.90 2.34
N ASN A 271 -8.35 -22.24 3.36
CA ASN A 271 -7.40 -22.83 4.28
C ASN A 271 -8.11 -23.47 5.50
N ASN A 272 -7.32 -24.04 6.41
CA ASN A 272 -7.85 -24.70 7.61
C ASN A 272 -8.49 -23.72 8.62
N ASP A 273 -8.23 -22.43 8.48
CA ASP A 273 -8.80 -21.38 9.33
C ASP A 273 -10.14 -20.84 8.78
N GLY A 274 -10.59 -21.38 7.63
CA GLY A 274 -11.85 -21.01 6.99
C GLY A 274 -11.81 -19.67 6.25
N VAL A 275 -10.62 -19.22 5.85
CA VAL A 275 -10.45 -18.07 4.92
C VAL A 275 -9.94 -18.55 3.56
N ASP A 276 -10.23 -17.79 2.52
CA ASP A 276 -9.88 -18.14 1.15
C ASP A 276 -8.40 -17.90 0.82
N LYS A 277 -7.77 -18.90 0.20
CA LYS A 277 -6.41 -18.82 -0.37
C LYS A 277 -6.43 -18.50 -1.86
N CYS A 278 -7.51 -18.87 -2.53
CA CYS A 278 -7.77 -18.60 -3.93
C CYS A 278 -9.26 -18.31 -4.11
N ALA A 279 -9.60 -17.36 -4.97
CA ALA A 279 -10.97 -17.12 -5.39
C ALA A 279 -11.00 -16.64 -6.84
N ALA A 280 -12.07 -16.97 -7.54
CA ALA A 280 -12.36 -16.46 -8.87
C ALA A 280 -13.85 -16.20 -9.02
N ALA A 281 -14.20 -15.22 -9.85
CA ALA A 281 -15.58 -14.91 -10.17
C ALA A 281 -15.77 -14.49 -11.63
N ILE A 282 -16.97 -14.79 -12.15
CA ILE A 282 -17.49 -14.26 -13.40
C ILE A 282 -18.67 -13.34 -13.07
N LEU A 283 -18.55 -12.07 -13.42
CA LEU A 283 -19.58 -11.05 -13.22
C LEU A 283 -20.19 -10.72 -14.58
N THR A 284 -21.48 -10.98 -14.74
CA THR A 284 -22.24 -10.62 -15.95
C THR A 284 -22.98 -9.32 -15.72
N TYR A 285 -22.95 -8.43 -16.70
CA TYR A 285 -23.61 -7.13 -16.69
C TYR A 285 -24.63 -7.05 -17.83
N SER A 286 -25.45 -5.99 -17.84
CA SER A 286 -26.29 -5.66 -19.00
C SER A 286 -25.45 -5.37 -20.25
N ASP A 287 -26.10 -5.37 -21.42
CA ASP A 287 -25.50 -5.02 -22.71
C ASP A 287 -24.28 -5.88 -23.10
N ASP A 288 -24.39 -7.19 -22.86
CA ASP A 288 -23.41 -8.21 -23.21
C ASP A 288 -22.00 -7.92 -22.66
N LYS A 289 -21.93 -7.45 -21.42
CA LYS A 289 -20.68 -7.14 -20.71
C LYS A 289 -20.36 -8.20 -19.67
N MET A 290 -19.07 -8.54 -19.56
CA MET A 290 -18.60 -9.55 -18.61
C MET A 290 -17.25 -9.17 -17.99
N ALA A 291 -17.07 -9.45 -16.70
CA ALA A 291 -15.77 -9.43 -16.03
C ALA A 291 -15.40 -10.83 -15.54
N ILE A 292 -14.15 -11.24 -15.75
CA ILE A 292 -13.55 -12.45 -15.19
C ILE A 292 -12.44 -12.00 -14.25
N VAL A 293 -12.55 -12.35 -12.98
CA VAL A 293 -11.60 -11.92 -11.96
C VAL A 293 -11.06 -13.11 -11.18
N SER A 294 -9.77 -13.10 -10.86
CA SER A 294 -9.13 -14.12 -10.02
C SER A 294 -8.07 -13.55 -9.09
N CYS A 295 -7.91 -14.19 -7.94
CA CYS A 295 -6.81 -13.91 -7.02
C CYS A 295 -6.35 -15.17 -6.30
N SER A 296 -5.06 -15.22 -5.95
CA SER A 296 -4.45 -16.33 -5.23
C SER A 296 -3.29 -15.88 -4.36
N ALA A 297 -3.18 -16.49 -3.17
CA ALA A 297 -2.03 -16.38 -2.28
C ALA A 297 -0.98 -17.46 -2.52
N ILE A 298 -1.23 -18.42 -3.43
CA ILE A 298 -0.42 -19.64 -3.58
C ILE A 298 0.56 -19.51 -4.75
N ILE A 299 0.09 -18.95 -5.86
CA ILE A 299 0.85 -18.89 -7.12
C ILE A 299 1.30 -17.46 -7.42
N SER A 300 2.37 -17.34 -8.20
CA SER A 300 2.75 -16.08 -8.83
C SER A 300 2.25 -16.05 -10.27
N THR A 301 1.70 -14.90 -10.67
CA THR A 301 1.24 -14.62 -12.03
C THR A 301 1.83 -13.28 -12.51
N PRO A 302 1.65 -12.90 -13.78
CA PRO A 302 2.00 -11.54 -14.23
C PRO A 302 1.24 -10.43 -13.50
N CYS A 303 0.13 -10.75 -12.83
CA CYS A 303 -0.77 -9.82 -12.13
C CYS A 303 -1.18 -8.63 -13.03
N GLU A 304 -2.04 -8.91 -14.00
CA GLU A 304 -2.40 -8.01 -15.09
C GLU A 304 -3.92 -7.81 -15.16
N ALA A 305 -4.34 -6.61 -15.58
CA ALA A 305 -5.71 -6.32 -15.95
C ALA A 305 -5.84 -6.01 -17.45
N LYS A 306 -6.88 -6.52 -18.11
CA LYS A 306 -7.15 -6.26 -19.53
C LYS A 306 -8.59 -5.84 -19.74
N VAL A 307 -8.79 -4.89 -20.65
CA VAL A 307 -10.08 -4.38 -21.10
C VAL A 307 -10.16 -4.63 -22.60
N TYR A 308 -11.20 -5.35 -23.03
CA TYR A 308 -11.43 -5.70 -24.42
C TYR A 308 -12.68 -4.98 -24.93
N GLY A 309 -12.50 -4.23 -26.01
CA GLY A 309 -13.60 -3.63 -26.76
C GLY A 309 -13.65 -4.14 -28.19
N THR A 310 -14.67 -3.73 -28.93
CA THR A 310 -14.93 -4.20 -30.30
C THR A 310 -13.87 -3.79 -31.34
N LYS A 311 -12.98 -2.84 -31.01
CA LYS A 311 -11.94 -2.33 -31.92
C LYS A 311 -10.51 -2.47 -31.37
N GLY A 312 -10.33 -3.02 -30.17
CA GLY A 312 -9.01 -3.15 -29.57
C GLY A 312 -9.04 -3.51 -28.10
N SER A 313 -7.88 -3.45 -27.45
CA SER A 313 -7.73 -3.78 -26.04
C SER A 313 -6.73 -2.88 -25.32
N ILE A 314 -6.94 -2.70 -24.03
CA ILE A 314 -5.99 -2.08 -23.11
C ILE A 314 -5.51 -3.15 -22.13
N SER A 315 -4.19 -3.32 -21.98
CA SER A 315 -3.58 -4.18 -20.96
C SER A 315 -2.78 -3.35 -19.98
N ILE A 316 -2.89 -3.63 -18.68
CA ILE A 316 -2.25 -2.88 -17.60
C ILE A 316 -1.52 -3.88 -16.69
N PRO A 317 -0.18 -4.01 -16.83
CA PRO A 317 0.61 -4.81 -15.91
C PRO A 317 0.67 -4.14 -14.54
N TYR A 318 0.77 -4.93 -13.47
CA TYR A 318 0.83 -4.42 -12.10
C TYR A 318 -0.32 -3.45 -11.77
N PHE A 319 -1.53 -3.76 -12.22
CA PHE A 319 -2.67 -2.84 -12.26
C PHE A 319 -3.10 -2.24 -10.89
N TRP A 320 -2.62 -2.76 -9.76
CA TRP A 320 -2.87 -2.17 -8.44
C TRP A 320 -1.95 -0.98 -8.14
N CYS A 321 -0.81 -0.87 -8.81
CA CYS A 321 0.13 0.24 -8.69
C CYS A 321 0.82 0.56 -10.04
N PRO A 322 0.06 0.81 -11.11
CA PRO A 322 0.58 0.76 -12.48
C PRO A 322 1.39 2.01 -12.85
N THR A 323 2.45 1.79 -13.64
CA THR A 323 3.23 2.87 -14.27
C THR A 323 3.22 2.78 -15.79
N SER A 324 2.46 1.84 -16.36
CA SER A 324 2.30 1.72 -17.80
C SER A 324 0.95 1.11 -18.16
N LEU A 325 0.54 1.35 -19.39
CA LEU A 325 -0.52 0.61 -20.06
C LEU A 325 -0.12 0.31 -21.50
N LYS A 326 -0.73 -0.71 -22.07
CA LYS A 326 -0.54 -1.14 -23.45
C LYS A 326 -1.86 -1.02 -24.21
N LEU A 327 -1.93 -0.16 -25.22
CA LEU A 327 -3.07 -0.06 -26.14
C LEU A 327 -2.75 -0.90 -27.37
N ASN A 328 -3.46 -2.01 -27.55
CA ASN A 328 -3.13 -3.05 -28.54
C ASN A 328 -1.67 -3.51 -28.39
N ASP A 329 -0.78 -3.03 -29.26
CA ASP A 329 0.66 -3.32 -29.23
C ASP A 329 1.55 -2.16 -28.79
N GLU A 330 0.98 -0.97 -28.58
CA GLU A 330 1.71 0.24 -28.22
C GLU A 330 1.74 0.43 -26.69
N VAL A 331 2.94 0.57 -26.13
CA VAL A 331 3.15 0.77 -24.70
C VAL A 331 3.25 2.26 -24.40
N LYS A 332 2.51 2.71 -23.38
CA LYS A 332 2.59 4.06 -22.82
C LYS A 332 3.04 3.98 -21.37
N GLU A 333 4.16 4.64 -21.08
CA GLU A 333 4.76 4.73 -19.75
C GLU A 333 4.34 6.03 -19.05
N PHE A 334 4.25 5.97 -17.73
CA PHE A 334 3.88 7.07 -16.84
C PHE A 334 4.87 7.11 -15.69
N ALA A 335 5.59 8.22 -15.59
CA ALA A 335 6.53 8.41 -14.50
C ALA A 335 5.80 8.35 -13.15
N LEU A 336 6.39 7.60 -12.21
CA LEU A 336 6.00 7.68 -10.82
C LEU A 336 6.52 8.99 -10.23
N ILE A 337 5.81 9.54 -9.24
CA ILE A 337 6.28 10.72 -8.52
C ILE A 337 7.68 10.45 -7.94
N GLU A 338 8.58 11.41 -8.13
CA GLU A 338 9.94 11.31 -7.60
C GLU A 338 9.90 11.27 -6.07
N ASN A 339 10.58 10.29 -5.48
CA ASN A 339 10.70 10.16 -4.03
C ASN A 339 12.01 9.46 -3.69
N LYS A 340 12.70 9.94 -2.64
CA LYS A 340 13.98 9.41 -2.17
C LYS A 340 13.83 8.39 -1.03
N GLY A 341 12.61 8.19 -0.54
CA GLY A 341 12.27 7.28 0.53
C GLY A 341 12.34 5.82 0.10
N ASN A 342 12.68 4.96 1.04
CA ASN A 342 12.49 3.52 0.90
C ASN A 342 11.01 3.19 1.14
N PHE A 343 10.52 2.15 0.48
CA PHE A 343 9.13 1.71 0.64
C PHE A 343 9.07 0.20 0.82
N ASN A 344 8.11 -0.24 1.64
CA ASN A 344 7.88 -1.66 1.90
C ASN A 344 7.26 -2.38 0.69
N TYR A 345 6.53 -1.64 -0.16
CA TYR A 345 5.80 -2.19 -1.29
C TYR A 345 6.15 -1.48 -2.60
N LYS A 346 6.00 -2.20 -3.72
CA LYS A 346 6.26 -1.70 -5.08
C LYS A 346 5.46 -0.42 -5.35
N ASN A 347 6.12 0.56 -5.96
CA ASN A 347 5.52 1.82 -6.43
C ASN A 347 4.77 2.62 -5.35
N SER A 348 5.10 2.43 -4.07
CA SER A 348 4.43 3.10 -2.94
C SER A 348 4.54 4.63 -2.95
N ALA A 349 5.48 5.22 -3.70
CA ALA A 349 5.49 6.66 -3.91
C ALA A 349 4.16 7.16 -4.52
N GLY A 350 3.44 6.32 -5.27
CA GLY A 350 2.11 6.62 -5.81
C GLY A 350 1.01 6.80 -4.76
N LEU A 351 1.23 6.45 -3.49
CA LEU A 351 0.31 6.81 -2.39
C LEU A 351 0.16 8.34 -2.25
N ALA A 352 1.10 9.13 -2.80
CA ALA A 352 1.00 10.58 -2.85
C ALA A 352 -0.23 11.05 -3.64
N TYR A 353 -0.63 10.32 -4.69
CA TYR A 353 -1.76 10.72 -5.55
C TYR A 353 -3.09 10.72 -4.77
N GLN A 354 -3.35 9.68 -3.98
CA GLN A 354 -4.56 9.65 -3.15
C GLN A 354 -4.50 10.67 -2.01
N ALA A 355 -3.32 10.94 -1.45
CA ALA A 355 -3.15 11.98 -0.43
C ALA A 355 -3.48 13.38 -0.98
N GLN A 356 -3.07 13.67 -2.23
CA GLN A 356 -3.42 14.90 -2.93
C GLN A 356 -4.92 15.02 -3.18
N GLU A 357 -5.59 13.94 -3.59
CA GLU A 357 -7.04 13.93 -3.75
C GLU A 357 -7.77 14.22 -2.44
N VAL A 358 -7.37 13.57 -1.34
CA VAL A 358 -7.97 13.80 -0.02
C VAL A 358 -7.88 15.27 0.35
N ARG A 359 -6.70 15.87 0.24
CA ARG A 359 -6.52 17.30 0.50
C ARG A 359 -7.43 18.14 -0.39
N LYS A 360 -7.42 17.89 -1.70
CA LYS A 360 -8.24 18.64 -2.66
C LYS A 360 -9.72 18.59 -2.28
N CYS A 361 -10.26 17.41 -2.00
CA CYS A 361 -11.66 17.24 -1.65
C CYS A 361 -12.02 17.96 -0.36
N ILE A 362 -11.19 17.85 0.68
CA ILE A 362 -11.42 18.55 1.96
C ILE A 362 -11.39 20.07 1.77
N MET A 363 -10.42 20.59 1.01
CA MET A 363 -10.31 22.03 0.71
C MET A 363 -11.49 22.55 -0.11
N GLU A 364 -12.08 21.71 -0.96
CA GLU A 364 -13.29 22.01 -1.73
C GLU A 364 -14.59 21.79 -0.93
N GLY A 365 -14.51 21.40 0.35
CA GLY A 365 -15.67 21.15 1.22
C GLY A 365 -16.46 19.89 0.85
N LYS A 366 -15.86 18.96 0.11
CA LYS A 366 -16.49 17.68 -0.27
C LYS A 366 -16.44 16.68 0.89
N ILE A 367 -17.43 15.79 0.93
CA ILE A 367 -17.49 14.68 1.91
C ILE A 367 -17.03 13.33 1.32
N GLU A 368 -16.77 13.28 0.02
CA GLU A 368 -16.32 12.09 -0.71
C GLU A 368 -15.46 12.48 -1.92
N SER A 369 -14.68 11.53 -2.45
CA SER A 369 -13.95 11.72 -3.70
C SER A 369 -14.83 11.34 -4.91
N PRO A 370 -14.82 12.11 -6.00
CA PRO A 370 -15.45 11.68 -7.27
C PRO A 370 -14.72 10.51 -7.96
N ILE A 371 -13.48 10.19 -7.55
CA ILE A 371 -12.68 9.08 -8.11
C ILE A 371 -13.07 7.74 -7.45
N ILE A 372 -13.44 7.77 -6.17
CA ILE A 372 -14.04 6.64 -5.46
C ILE A 372 -15.15 7.16 -4.53
N THR A 373 -16.37 7.05 -5.03
CA THR A 373 -17.56 7.54 -4.32
C THR A 373 -17.93 6.61 -3.17
N HIS A 374 -18.68 7.12 -2.19
CA HIS A 374 -19.24 6.31 -1.11
C HIS A 374 -20.05 5.14 -1.65
N ASN A 375 -20.84 5.38 -2.70
CA ASN A 375 -21.64 4.32 -3.32
C ASN A 375 -20.77 3.21 -3.94
N GLU A 376 -19.64 3.56 -4.55
CA GLU A 376 -18.73 2.56 -5.11
C GLU A 376 -18.02 1.74 -4.03
N THR A 377 -17.59 2.38 -2.94
CA THR A 377 -17.03 1.67 -1.77
C THR A 377 -18.07 0.72 -1.16
N ILE A 378 -19.33 1.14 -1.04
CA ILE A 378 -20.43 0.26 -0.60
C ILE A 378 -20.63 -0.92 -1.57
N GLN A 379 -20.69 -0.66 -2.87
CA GLN A 379 -20.85 -1.72 -3.88
C GLN A 379 -19.66 -2.69 -3.89
N LEU A 380 -18.44 -2.18 -3.69
CA LEU A 380 -17.22 -2.98 -3.61
C LEU A 380 -17.26 -3.91 -2.39
N ALA A 381 -17.64 -3.38 -1.22
CA ALA A 381 -17.86 -4.18 -0.01
C ALA A 381 -18.94 -5.25 -0.22
N GLY A 382 -20.08 -4.91 -0.82
CA GLY A 382 -21.15 -5.86 -1.12
C GLY A 382 -20.74 -6.97 -2.11
N LEU A 383 -19.90 -6.65 -3.10
CA LEU A 383 -19.34 -7.66 -4.00
C LEU A 383 -18.38 -8.61 -3.28
N MET A 384 -17.53 -8.08 -2.39
CA MET A 384 -16.66 -8.92 -1.55
C MET A 384 -17.49 -9.82 -0.63
N ASP A 385 -18.51 -9.29 0.03
CA ASP A 385 -19.44 -10.06 0.88
C ASP A 385 -20.09 -11.21 0.10
N LYS A 386 -20.61 -10.91 -1.09
CA LYS A 386 -21.21 -11.92 -1.97
C LYS A 386 -20.20 -13.01 -2.35
N MET A 387 -18.99 -12.63 -2.76
CA MET A 387 -17.96 -13.60 -3.12
C MET A 387 -17.58 -14.50 -1.95
N ARG A 388 -17.39 -13.92 -0.76
CA ARG A 388 -17.07 -14.67 0.46
C ARG A 388 -18.18 -15.64 0.83
N ALA A 389 -19.44 -15.18 0.80
CA ALA A 389 -20.60 -16.00 1.15
C ALA A 389 -20.75 -17.24 0.25
N GLU A 390 -20.57 -17.08 -1.06
CA GLU A 390 -20.66 -18.19 -2.05
C GLU A 390 -19.65 -19.31 -1.79
N ILE A 391 -18.47 -18.99 -1.20
CA ILE A 391 -17.42 -19.96 -0.90
C ILE A 391 -17.32 -20.29 0.59
N GLY A 392 -18.26 -19.83 1.42
CA GLY A 392 -18.34 -20.16 2.85
C GLY A 392 -17.39 -19.40 3.77
N VAL A 393 -16.82 -18.26 3.35
CA VAL A 393 -15.99 -17.40 4.21
C VAL A 393 -16.88 -16.44 5.01
N VAL A 394 -16.90 -16.59 6.33
CA VAL A 394 -17.72 -15.79 7.25
C VAL A 394 -16.84 -15.24 8.36
N TYR A 395 -16.88 -13.93 8.63
CA TYR A 395 -16.18 -13.32 9.76
C TYR A 395 -17.14 -13.06 10.94
N PRO A 396 -16.62 -12.91 12.18
CA PRO A 396 -17.46 -12.56 13.33
C PRO A 396 -18.33 -11.31 13.10
N ALA A 397 -17.81 -10.32 12.36
CA ALA A 397 -18.50 -9.08 12.03
C ALA A 397 -19.75 -9.26 11.15
N ASP A 398 -19.89 -10.38 10.43
CA ASP A 398 -21.03 -10.63 9.54
C ASP A 398 -22.32 -10.92 10.34
N GLY A 399 -22.18 -11.49 11.54
CA GLY A 399 -23.27 -11.79 12.47
C GLY A 399 -23.58 -10.68 13.47
N GLN A 400 -22.88 -9.53 13.39
CA GLN A 400 -23.12 -8.39 14.26
C GLN A 400 -24.17 -7.47 13.65
N ASP A 401 -25.07 -6.98 14.50
CA ASP A 401 -25.90 -5.82 14.20
C ASP A 401 -25.15 -4.57 14.69
N PHE A 402 -25.11 -3.56 13.82
CA PHE A 402 -24.45 -2.30 14.10
C PHE A 402 -25.58 -1.27 14.28
N ASP A 403 -25.92 -0.94 15.52
CA ASP A 403 -26.91 0.10 15.82
C ASP A 403 -26.38 1.49 15.43
#